data_AF-A0A2G9UAB7-F1
#
_entry.id   AF-A0A2G9UAB7-F1
#
_cell.length_a   1.000
_cell.length_b   1.000
_cell.length_c   1.000
_cell.angle_alpha   90.00
_cell.angle_beta   90.00
_cell.angle_gamma   90.00
#
_symmetry.space_group_name_H-M   'P 1'
#
loop_
_entity.id
_entity.type
_entity.pdbx_description
1 polymer ?
#
loop_
_entity_poly.entity_id
_entity_poly.type
_entity_poly.pdbx_seq_one_letter_code
_entity_poly.pdbx_strand_id
1 'polypeptide(L)'
;MSITFSTTKAVAAVCVAMLVERGRLRYDELVSTYWPGFAKHGKGNITVQMALSHEITEEIAADHNKIREILENERPKWEPGRRNGYHPYTFGWIVDQIIRHSDEKHRGIGQFLREEIAEPYEIDYHIGLPMEEEHRVARITVPTMWDRMSEVLHDWRVSWYFLSLWKLLRDTPLSRAVNNPSWLQAVAQCTVNNPDYHRLEQAAALGIGNARSLATIFDLVRYLS
;
A
#
# COMPACT_ATOMS: atom_id res chain seq x y z
N MET A 1 2.87 -18.82 -0.87
CA MET A 1 2.39 -17.43 -1.04
C MET A 1 3.56 -16.55 -1.47
N SER A 2 3.31 -15.37 -2.03
CA SER A 2 4.36 -14.40 -2.38
C SER A 2 3.87 -12.97 -2.13
N ILE A 3 4.83 -12.06 -1.96
CA ILE A 3 4.56 -10.62 -1.84
C ILE A 3 4.06 -10.10 -3.19
N THR A 4 2.97 -9.36 -3.16
CA THR A 4 2.26 -8.91 -4.37
C THR A 4 2.51 -7.44 -4.70
N PHE A 5 3.38 -6.78 -3.94
CA PHE A 5 3.78 -5.39 -4.11
C PHE A 5 2.56 -4.46 -4.22
N SER A 6 2.53 -3.59 -5.22
CA SER A 6 1.49 -2.55 -5.35
C SER A 6 0.10 -3.11 -5.64
N THR A 7 -0.03 -4.39 -5.97
CA THR A 7 -1.33 -5.09 -6.01
C THR A 7 -2.07 -4.97 -4.68
N THR A 8 -1.32 -4.89 -3.57
CA THR A 8 -1.88 -4.66 -2.23
C THR A 8 -2.78 -3.42 -2.16
N LYS A 9 -2.47 -2.36 -2.92
CA LYS A 9 -3.26 -1.13 -2.93
C LYS A 9 -4.68 -1.36 -3.44
N ALA A 10 -4.82 -2.23 -4.44
CA ALA A 10 -6.12 -2.57 -4.99
C ALA A 10 -6.94 -3.39 -3.98
N VAL A 11 -6.32 -4.32 -3.25
CA VAL A 11 -6.98 -5.04 -2.14
C VAL A 11 -7.41 -4.07 -1.03
N ALA A 12 -6.54 -3.12 -0.66
CA ALA A 12 -6.85 -2.08 0.32
C ALA A 12 -8.03 -1.19 -0.14
N ALA A 13 -8.10 -0.87 -1.43
CA ALA A 13 -9.20 -0.12 -2.01
C ALA A 13 -10.54 -0.88 -1.92
N VAL A 14 -10.53 -2.21 -2.02
CA VAL A 14 -11.73 -3.05 -1.80
C VAL A 14 -12.21 -2.92 -0.36
N CYS A 15 -11.31 -2.97 0.64
CA CYS A 15 -11.69 -2.74 2.04
C CYS A 15 -12.37 -1.38 2.24
N VAL A 16 -11.85 -0.34 1.59
CA VAL A 16 -12.43 1.01 1.64
C VAL A 16 -13.79 1.06 0.94
N ALA A 17 -13.93 0.44 -0.23
CA ALA A 17 -15.20 0.37 -0.95
C ALA A 17 -16.31 -0.28 -0.11
N MET A 18 -15.98 -1.33 0.64
CA MET A 18 -16.91 -2.02 1.54
C MET A 18 -17.36 -1.13 2.72
N LEU A 19 -16.47 -0.28 3.26
CA LEU A 19 -16.86 0.73 4.25
C LEU A 19 -17.80 1.79 3.65
N VAL A 20 -17.58 2.16 2.38
CA VAL A 20 -18.45 3.10 1.66
C VAL A 20 -19.83 2.51 1.42
N GLU A 21 -19.90 1.27 0.93
CA GLU A 21 -21.15 0.53 0.72
C GLU A 21 -21.97 0.44 2.02
N ARG A 22 -21.30 0.21 3.15
CA ARG A 22 -21.92 0.15 4.48
C ARG A 22 -22.30 1.52 5.07
N GLY A 23 -22.10 2.60 4.33
CA GLY A 23 -22.40 3.97 4.77
C GLY A 23 -21.51 4.47 5.91
N ARG A 24 -20.36 3.82 6.15
CA ARG A 24 -19.39 4.21 7.19
C ARG A 24 -18.36 5.21 6.70
N LEU A 25 -18.21 5.33 5.39
CA LEU A 25 -17.28 6.24 4.73
C LEU A 25 -17.92 6.79 3.46
N ARG A 26 -17.50 7.98 3.03
CA ARG A 26 -17.89 8.56 1.74
C ARG A 26 -16.68 9.16 1.04
N TYR A 27 -16.57 8.94 -0.26
CA TYR A 27 -15.43 9.39 -1.06
C TYR A 27 -15.33 10.93 -1.16
N ASP A 28 -16.47 11.60 -1.21
CA ASP A 28 -16.59 13.06 -1.33
C ASP A 28 -16.43 13.79 0.01
N GLU A 29 -16.46 13.07 1.13
CA GLU A 29 -16.26 13.65 2.45
C GLU A 29 -14.78 13.87 2.79
N LEU A 30 -14.54 14.81 3.68
CA LEU A 30 -13.23 15.13 4.21
C LEU A 30 -12.70 13.96 5.05
N VAL A 31 -11.41 13.64 4.91
CA VAL A 31 -10.75 12.65 5.79
C VAL A 31 -10.88 13.08 7.26
N SER A 32 -10.85 14.39 7.52
CA SER A 32 -10.99 14.98 8.85
C SER A 32 -12.36 14.76 9.50
N THR A 33 -13.40 14.41 8.74
CA THR A 33 -14.71 14.02 9.28
C THR A 33 -14.58 12.74 10.12
N TYR A 34 -13.77 11.79 9.65
CA TYR A 34 -13.56 10.49 10.30
C TYR A 34 -12.36 10.50 11.24
N TRP A 35 -11.31 11.24 10.84
CA TRP A 35 -10.06 11.35 11.57
C TRP A 35 -9.71 12.82 11.82
N PRO A 36 -10.26 13.45 12.88
CA PRO A 36 -10.13 14.89 13.12
C PRO A 36 -8.69 15.41 13.17
N GLY A 37 -7.77 14.60 13.70
CA GLY A 37 -6.34 14.94 13.77
C GLY A 37 -5.72 15.19 12.39
N PHE A 38 -6.26 14.58 11.33
CA PHE A 38 -5.76 14.73 9.97
C PHE A 38 -5.84 16.16 9.44
N ALA A 39 -6.72 17.02 9.98
CA ALA A 39 -6.90 18.40 9.49
C ALA A 39 -5.70 19.33 9.73
N LYS A 40 -4.77 18.94 10.60
CA LYS A 40 -3.60 19.74 10.97
C LYS A 40 -2.74 20.11 9.75
N HIS A 41 -2.04 21.23 9.87
CA HIS A 41 -1.08 21.73 8.87
C HIS A 41 -1.64 21.91 7.45
N GLY A 42 -2.92 22.33 7.34
CA GLY A 42 -3.54 22.70 6.07
C GLY A 42 -4.15 21.53 5.29
N LYS A 43 -4.27 20.35 5.90
CA LYS A 43 -4.86 19.14 5.30
C LYS A 43 -6.39 19.05 5.46
N GLY A 44 -7.02 20.02 6.11
CA GLY A 44 -8.46 19.99 6.44
C GLY A 44 -9.41 19.83 5.26
N ASN A 45 -8.99 20.18 4.04
CA ASN A 45 -9.81 20.13 2.82
C ASN A 45 -9.59 18.87 1.97
N ILE A 46 -8.78 17.91 2.43
CA ILE A 46 -8.50 16.68 1.70
C ILE A 46 -9.67 15.71 1.85
N THR A 47 -10.24 15.27 0.72
CA THR A 47 -11.29 14.25 0.70
C THR A 47 -10.71 12.83 0.76
N VAL A 48 -11.55 11.86 1.12
CA VAL A 48 -11.19 10.43 1.06
C VAL A 48 -10.73 10.05 -0.36
N GLN A 49 -11.42 10.54 -1.40
CA GLN A 49 -11.03 10.32 -2.79
C GLN A 49 -9.62 10.86 -3.11
N MET A 50 -9.29 12.08 -2.65
CA MET A 50 -7.96 12.67 -2.83
C MET A 50 -6.88 11.84 -2.12
N ALA A 51 -7.16 11.38 -0.90
CA ALA A 51 -6.23 10.54 -0.15
C ALA A 51 -5.91 9.22 -0.87
N LEU A 52 -6.92 8.59 -1.48
CA LEU A 52 -6.76 7.37 -2.28
C LEU A 52 -6.09 7.62 -3.64
N SER A 53 -6.09 8.86 -4.13
CA SER A 53 -5.55 9.24 -5.44
C SER A 53 -4.07 9.66 -5.43
N HIS A 54 -3.36 9.39 -4.33
CA HIS A 54 -1.94 9.70 -4.15
C HIS A 54 -1.59 11.21 -4.10
N GLU A 55 -2.17 11.96 -3.16
CA GLU A 55 -1.94 13.42 -3.01
C GLU A 55 -1.25 13.89 -1.68
N ILE A 56 -0.55 13.01 -0.93
CA ILE A 56 -0.04 13.16 0.47
C ILE A 56 1.34 12.48 0.71
N THR A 57 2.33 13.16 1.30
CA THR A 57 3.69 12.60 1.58
C THR A 57 3.88 12.05 3.02
N GLU A 58 4.95 11.28 3.35
CA GLU A 58 5.27 10.81 4.74
C GLU A 58 6.56 9.94 5.02
N GLU A 59 6.86 9.64 6.32
CA GLU A 59 7.94 8.78 6.94
C GLU A 59 7.54 7.99 8.26
N ILE A 60 8.29 6.90 8.60
CA ILE A 60 8.12 5.86 9.69
C ILE A 60 7.04 4.79 9.37
N ALA A 61 6.91 3.65 10.08
CA ALA A 61 6.07 2.52 9.60
C ALA A 61 5.57 1.43 10.55
N ALA A 62 6.19 1.22 11.72
CA ALA A 62 5.93 0.02 12.53
C ALA A 62 4.89 0.22 13.64
N ASP A 63 4.64 1.47 14.03
CA ASP A 63 3.72 1.83 15.11
C ASP A 63 2.63 2.70 14.51
N HIS A 64 1.41 2.17 14.43
CA HIS A 64 0.28 2.86 13.81
C HIS A 64 -0.07 4.17 14.52
N ASN A 65 0.17 4.30 15.83
CA ASN A 65 -0.08 5.56 16.54
C ASN A 65 1.00 6.61 16.20
N LYS A 66 2.26 6.19 16.08
CA LYS A 66 3.33 7.09 15.61
C LYS A 66 3.12 7.50 14.16
N ILE A 67 2.71 6.56 13.31
CA ILE A 67 2.33 6.84 11.92
C ILE A 67 1.18 7.83 11.87
N ARG A 68 0.13 7.63 12.69
CA ARG A 68 -0.95 8.59 12.82
C ARG A 68 -0.41 9.97 13.16
N GLU A 69 0.44 10.08 14.18
CA GLU A 69 1.02 11.36 14.60
C GLU A 69 1.87 12.02 13.50
N ILE A 70 2.65 11.25 12.74
CA ILE A 70 3.49 11.80 11.67
C ILE A 70 2.61 12.23 10.48
N LEU A 71 1.66 11.40 10.04
CA LEU A 71 0.67 11.77 9.02
C LEU A 71 -0.06 13.04 9.41
N GLU A 72 -0.50 13.14 10.68
CA GLU A 72 -1.15 14.32 11.22
C GLU A 72 -0.24 15.56 11.17
N ASN A 73 1.06 15.41 11.36
CA ASN A 73 2.01 16.51 11.39
C ASN A 73 2.66 16.87 10.04
N GLU A 74 2.50 16.05 9.02
CA GLU A 74 3.11 16.28 7.71
C GLU A 74 2.43 17.39 6.90
N ARG A 75 3.21 18.13 6.12
CA ARG A 75 2.73 19.19 5.22
C ARG A 75 2.66 18.70 3.77
N PRO A 76 1.53 18.93 3.05
CA PRO A 76 1.46 18.65 1.62
C PRO A 76 2.59 19.36 0.85
N LYS A 77 3.23 18.65 -0.09
CA LYS A 77 4.29 19.24 -0.94
C LYS A 77 3.74 20.17 -2.02
N TRP A 78 2.45 20.04 -2.33
CA TRP A 78 1.69 20.92 -3.21
C TRP A 78 0.25 21.03 -2.68
N GLU A 79 -0.50 21.99 -3.22
CA GLU A 79 -1.91 22.19 -2.91
C GLU A 79 -2.74 20.94 -3.27
N PRO A 80 -3.52 20.36 -2.33
CA PRO A 80 -4.37 19.20 -2.62
C PRO A 80 -5.32 19.42 -3.81
N GLY A 81 -5.58 18.37 -4.59
CA GLY A 81 -6.38 18.40 -5.81
C GLY A 81 -5.71 19.01 -7.04
N ARG A 82 -4.49 19.55 -6.90
CA ARG A 82 -3.78 20.23 -8.01
C ARG A 82 -2.82 19.32 -8.79
N ARG A 83 -2.24 18.31 -8.12
CA ARG A 83 -1.27 17.36 -8.68
C ARG A 83 -1.35 16.03 -7.94
N ASN A 84 -0.91 14.96 -8.61
CA ASN A 84 -0.76 13.64 -8.01
C ASN A 84 0.73 13.28 -7.95
N GLY A 85 1.16 12.69 -6.85
CA GLY A 85 2.51 12.16 -6.72
C GLY A 85 2.40 10.75 -6.17
N TYR A 86 3.01 9.78 -6.85
CA TYR A 86 2.84 8.38 -6.46
C TYR A 86 3.27 8.11 -5.01
N HIS A 87 2.41 7.45 -4.22
CA HIS A 87 2.73 7.02 -2.86
C HIS A 87 3.06 5.53 -2.84
N PRO A 88 4.34 5.16 -2.90
CA PRO A 88 4.72 3.76 -2.88
C PRO A 88 4.33 3.08 -1.57
N TYR A 89 4.41 3.78 -0.44
CA TYR A 89 4.18 3.23 0.90
C TYR A 89 3.15 4.00 1.73
N THR A 90 3.17 5.32 1.69
CA THR A 90 2.31 6.17 2.54
C THR A 90 0.82 5.99 2.27
N PHE A 91 0.46 5.61 1.04
CA PHE A 91 -0.90 5.18 0.69
C PHE A 91 -1.43 4.13 1.68
N GLY A 92 -0.63 3.12 2.00
CA GLY A 92 -1.08 2.01 2.83
C GLY A 92 -1.34 2.44 4.27
N TRP A 93 -0.50 3.31 4.81
CA TRP A 93 -0.68 3.87 6.16
C TRP A 93 -1.85 4.84 6.25
N ILE A 94 -2.05 5.69 5.25
CA ILE A 94 -3.20 6.59 5.18
C ILE A 94 -4.50 5.77 5.12
N VAL A 95 -4.54 4.74 4.27
CA VAL A 95 -5.72 3.87 4.16
C VAL A 95 -5.97 3.09 5.44
N ASP A 96 -4.93 2.56 6.09
CA ASP A 96 -5.05 1.90 7.39
C ASP A 96 -5.65 2.84 8.46
N GLN A 97 -5.17 4.09 8.55
CA GLN A 97 -5.74 5.06 9.50
C GLN A 97 -7.20 5.42 9.16
N ILE A 98 -7.54 5.59 7.89
CA ILE A 98 -8.94 5.82 7.47
C ILE A 98 -9.83 4.65 7.91
N ILE A 99 -9.39 3.40 7.68
CA ILE A 99 -10.14 2.21 8.08
C ILE A 99 -10.29 2.16 9.60
N ARG A 100 -9.22 2.34 10.38
CA ARG A 100 -9.27 2.33 11.85
C ARG A 100 -10.24 3.36 12.42
N HIS A 101 -10.33 4.52 11.79
CA HIS A 101 -11.23 5.60 12.21
C HIS A 101 -12.68 5.40 11.77
N SER A 102 -12.91 4.65 10.69
CA SER A 102 -14.24 4.50 10.07
C SER A 102 -14.91 3.16 10.37
N ASP A 103 -14.12 2.13 10.68
CA ASP A 103 -14.60 0.82 11.11
C ASP A 103 -15.17 0.89 12.54
N GLU A 104 -16.31 0.25 12.74
CA GLU A 104 -17.01 0.23 14.03
C GLU A 104 -16.20 -0.44 15.15
N LYS A 105 -15.40 -1.44 14.80
CA LYS A 105 -14.53 -2.15 15.75
C LYS A 105 -13.15 -1.50 15.85
N HIS A 106 -12.90 -0.41 15.12
CA HIS A 106 -11.61 0.29 15.04
C HIS A 106 -10.42 -0.63 14.69
N ARG A 107 -10.67 -1.64 13.85
CA ARG A 107 -9.65 -2.61 13.43
C ARG A 107 -8.65 -1.97 12.47
N GLY A 108 -7.42 -2.50 12.48
CA GLY A 108 -6.45 -2.24 11.42
C GLY A 108 -6.86 -2.89 10.11
N ILE A 109 -6.27 -2.45 9.00
CA ILE A 109 -6.61 -2.97 7.66
C ILE A 109 -6.37 -4.48 7.54
N GLY A 110 -5.34 -5.01 8.21
CA GLY A 110 -5.04 -6.44 8.20
C GLY A 110 -6.14 -7.27 8.83
N GLN A 111 -6.52 -6.88 10.05
CA GLN A 111 -7.63 -7.53 10.76
C GLN A 111 -8.98 -7.32 10.06
N PHE A 112 -9.25 -6.11 9.52
CA PHE A 112 -10.46 -5.82 8.77
C PHE A 112 -10.56 -6.72 7.52
N LEU A 113 -9.49 -6.76 6.70
CA LEU A 113 -9.42 -7.63 5.53
C LEU A 113 -9.66 -9.09 5.91
N ARG A 114 -9.03 -9.55 6.99
CA ARG A 114 -9.15 -10.93 7.45
C ARG A 114 -10.59 -11.30 7.80
N GLU A 115 -11.22 -10.52 8.67
CA GLU A 115 -12.56 -10.84 9.19
C GLU A 115 -13.68 -10.58 8.19
N GLU A 116 -13.55 -9.55 7.34
CA GLU A 116 -14.63 -9.12 6.46
C GLU A 116 -14.58 -9.76 5.07
N ILE A 117 -13.41 -10.18 4.62
CA ILE A 117 -13.18 -10.67 3.25
C ILE A 117 -12.45 -12.00 3.28
N ALA A 118 -11.37 -12.16 4.05
CA ALA A 118 -10.53 -13.34 3.91
C ALA A 118 -11.21 -14.61 4.45
N GLU A 119 -11.65 -14.57 5.71
CA GLU A 119 -12.26 -15.69 6.41
C GLU A 119 -13.61 -16.12 5.81
N PRO A 120 -14.56 -15.20 5.46
CA PRO A 120 -15.87 -15.60 4.92
C PRO A 120 -15.80 -16.34 3.58
N TYR A 121 -14.73 -16.13 2.81
CA TYR A 121 -14.57 -16.66 1.46
C TYR A 121 -13.35 -17.59 1.31
N GLU A 122 -12.75 -18.02 2.42
CA GLU A 122 -11.58 -18.92 2.46
C GLU A 122 -10.40 -18.40 1.62
N ILE A 123 -10.20 -17.09 1.61
CA ILE A 123 -9.17 -16.41 0.82
C ILE A 123 -7.87 -16.38 1.62
N ASP A 124 -6.83 -16.97 1.05
CA ASP A 124 -5.49 -16.97 1.60
C ASP A 124 -4.71 -15.74 1.10
N TYR A 125 -5.01 -14.58 1.69
CA TYR A 125 -4.34 -13.30 1.42
C TYR A 125 -4.28 -12.45 2.69
N HIS A 126 -3.10 -11.87 2.96
CA HIS A 126 -2.78 -11.22 4.22
C HIS A 126 -2.18 -9.83 3.99
N ILE A 127 -2.56 -8.87 4.82
CA ILE A 127 -1.84 -7.61 5.03
C ILE A 127 -1.46 -7.61 6.51
N GLY A 128 -0.18 -7.81 6.82
CA GLY A 128 0.25 -8.21 8.16
C GLY A 128 0.11 -9.72 8.37
N LEU A 129 1.07 -10.49 7.81
CA LEU A 129 1.09 -11.94 7.88
C LEU A 129 1.44 -12.42 9.31
N PRO A 130 0.70 -13.38 9.89
CA PRO A 130 1.09 -14.04 11.14
C PRO A 130 2.44 -14.77 11.00
N MET A 131 3.27 -14.77 12.04
CA MET A 131 4.60 -15.37 11.99
C MET A 131 4.55 -16.89 11.75
N GLU A 132 3.46 -17.52 12.18
CA GLU A 132 3.19 -18.94 12.00
C GLU A 132 3.11 -19.32 10.52
N GLU A 133 2.67 -18.39 9.66
CA GLU A 133 2.48 -18.59 8.22
C GLU A 133 3.73 -18.25 7.38
N GLU A 134 4.78 -17.71 8.00
CA GLU A 134 6.00 -17.24 7.32
C GLU A 134 6.67 -18.34 6.49
N HIS A 135 6.60 -19.59 6.95
CA HIS A 135 7.16 -20.75 6.27
C HIS A 135 6.58 -20.99 4.86
N ARG A 136 5.42 -20.39 4.54
CA ARG A 136 4.74 -20.47 3.24
C ARG A 136 5.16 -19.37 2.28
N VAL A 137 5.96 -18.39 2.71
CA VAL A 137 6.32 -17.21 1.91
C VAL A 137 7.50 -17.54 0.99
N ALA A 138 7.27 -17.39 -0.31
CA ALA A 138 8.31 -17.51 -1.32
C ALA A 138 9.23 -16.29 -1.28
N ARG A 139 10.53 -16.53 -1.38
CA ARG A 139 11.55 -15.46 -1.40
C ARG A 139 11.51 -14.71 -2.73
N ILE A 140 11.50 -13.39 -2.66
CA ILE A 140 11.69 -12.50 -3.80
C ILE A 140 13.17 -12.50 -4.20
N THR A 141 13.41 -12.56 -5.50
CA THR A 141 14.75 -12.39 -6.08
C THR A 141 14.76 -11.20 -7.01
N VAL A 142 15.79 -10.37 -6.91
CA VAL A 142 16.05 -9.32 -7.91
C VAL A 142 16.96 -9.88 -9.00
N PRO A 143 16.70 -9.56 -10.29
CA PRO A 143 17.52 -10.08 -11.38
C PRO A 143 18.94 -9.54 -11.27
N THR A 144 19.91 -10.46 -11.41
CA THR A 144 21.34 -10.15 -11.40
C THR A 144 21.72 -9.33 -12.63
N MET A 145 22.91 -8.71 -12.63
CA MET A 145 23.38 -7.98 -13.81
C MET A 145 23.44 -8.88 -15.06
N TRP A 146 23.79 -10.15 -14.87
CA TRP A 146 23.83 -11.13 -15.95
C TRP A 146 22.44 -11.45 -16.49
N ASP A 147 21.46 -11.68 -15.62
CA ASP A 147 20.08 -11.94 -16.04
C ASP A 147 19.55 -10.76 -16.89
N ARG A 148 19.81 -9.54 -16.44
CA ARG A 148 19.43 -8.32 -17.18
C ARG A 148 20.09 -8.25 -18.54
N MET A 149 21.39 -8.55 -18.63
CA MET A 149 22.11 -8.57 -19.91
C MET A 149 21.57 -9.66 -20.83
N SER A 150 21.33 -10.86 -20.31
CA SER A 150 20.77 -11.97 -21.08
C SER A 150 19.39 -11.64 -21.64
N GLU A 151 18.54 -10.97 -20.85
CA GLU A 151 17.21 -10.54 -21.25
C GLU A 151 17.26 -9.48 -22.36
N VAL A 152 18.18 -8.51 -22.26
CA VAL A 152 18.38 -7.48 -23.29
C VAL A 152 18.91 -8.08 -24.59
N LEU A 153 19.78 -9.09 -24.49
CA LEU A 153 20.28 -9.81 -25.66
C LEU A 153 19.18 -10.66 -26.33
N HIS A 154 18.25 -11.20 -25.54
CA HIS A 154 17.12 -11.99 -26.04
C HIS A 154 16.04 -11.12 -26.67
N ASP A 155 15.64 -10.04 -26.00
CA ASP A 155 14.69 -9.06 -26.50
C ASP A 155 15.20 -7.63 -26.26
N TRP A 156 15.73 -7.02 -27.32
CA TRP A 156 16.27 -5.67 -27.29
C TRP A 156 15.24 -4.63 -26.81
N ARG A 157 13.93 -4.89 -26.93
CA ARG A 157 12.88 -3.96 -26.45
C ARG A 157 12.91 -3.79 -24.93
N VAL A 158 13.40 -4.80 -24.20
CA VAL A 158 13.53 -4.77 -22.74
C VAL A 158 14.64 -3.80 -22.29
N SER A 159 15.54 -3.39 -23.20
CA SER A 159 16.51 -2.32 -22.90
C SER A 159 15.84 -1.02 -22.45
N TRP A 160 14.67 -0.70 -23.00
CA TRP A 160 13.87 0.47 -22.59
C TRP A 160 13.36 0.35 -21.16
N TYR A 161 13.02 -0.86 -20.71
CA TYR A 161 12.62 -1.12 -19.33
C TYR A 161 13.78 -0.88 -18.37
N PHE A 162 14.98 -1.40 -18.67
CA PHE A 162 16.16 -1.18 -17.84
C PHE A 162 16.64 0.28 -17.84
N LEU A 163 16.55 0.97 -18.98
CA LEU A 163 16.80 2.41 -19.06
C LEU A 163 15.81 3.21 -18.20
N SER A 164 14.54 2.81 -18.20
CA SER A 164 13.50 3.44 -17.38
C SER A 164 13.75 3.18 -15.89
N LEU A 165 14.12 1.95 -15.52
CA LEU A 165 14.50 1.60 -14.14
C LEU A 165 15.76 2.35 -13.70
N TRP A 166 16.74 2.51 -14.59
CA TRP A 166 17.95 3.28 -14.30
C TRP A 166 17.66 4.78 -14.15
N LYS A 167 16.76 5.35 -14.95
CA LYS A 167 16.26 6.72 -14.73
C LYS A 167 15.56 6.85 -13.38
N LEU A 168 14.82 5.82 -12.96
CA LEU A 168 14.21 5.75 -11.62
C LEU A 168 15.24 5.74 -10.50
N LEU A 169 16.41 5.14 -10.73
CA LEU A 169 17.53 5.12 -9.77
C LEU A 169 18.30 6.46 -9.71
N ARG A 170 18.04 7.42 -10.61
CA ARG A 170 18.54 8.80 -10.47
C ARG A 170 17.72 9.57 -9.44
N ASP A 171 18.28 10.64 -8.87
CA ASP A 171 17.65 11.50 -7.86
C ASP A 171 16.42 12.26 -8.39
N THR A 172 15.33 11.52 -8.58
CA THR A 172 14.01 12.00 -9.01
C THR A 172 13.05 11.98 -7.83
N PRO A 173 11.95 12.76 -7.84
CA PRO A 173 10.93 12.69 -6.78
C PRO A 173 10.40 11.27 -6.56
N LEU A 174 10.23 10.49 -7.62
CA LEU A 174 9.80 9.09 -7.56
C LEU A 174 10.87 8.19 -6.92
N SER A 175 12.15 8.40 -7.26
CA SER A 175 13.26 7.69 -6.61
C SER A 175 13.29 7.93 -5.10
N ARG A 176 13.14 9.19 -4.69
CA ARG A 176 13.11 9.55 -3.27
C ARG A 176 11.90 8.93 -2.57
N ALA A 177 10.74 8.92 -3.20
CA ALA A 177 9.56 8.26 -2.64
C ALA A 177 9.73 6.74 -2.49
N VAL A 178 10.32 6.05 -3.47
CA VAL A 178 10.51 4.59 -3.43
C VAL A 178 11.62 4.18 -2.46
N ASN A 179 12.62 5.03 -2.24
CA ASN A 179 13.71 4.79 -1.29
C ASN A 179 13.40 5.31 0.13
N ASN A 180 12.21 5.89 0.34
CA ASN A 180 11.76 6.36 1.64
C ASN A 180 10.51 5.56 2.06
N PRO A 181 10.59 4.71 3.09
CA PRO A 181 11.67 4.63 4.07
C PRO A 181 12.85 3.74 3.65
N SER A 182 14.03 4.09 4.14
CA SER A 182 15.30 3.43 3.77
C SER A 182 15.42 1.97 4.21
N TRP A 183 14.60 1.49 5.14
CA TRP A 183 14.60 0.08 5.55
C TRP A 183 13.65 -0.79 4.68
N LEU A 184 12.77 -0.18 3.89
CA LEU A 184 11.85 -0.86 2.98
C LEU A 184 12.22 -0.60 1.52
N GLN A 185 13.26 -1.29 1.04
CA GLN A 185 13.82 -1.14 -0.30
C GLN A 185 13.61 -2.42 -1.13
N ALA A 186 12.50 -2.48 -1.87
CA ALA A 186 12.16 -3.64 -2.71
C ALA A 186 13.14 -3.87 -3.87
N VAL A 187 13.57 -2.80 -4.55
CA VAL A 187 14.37 -2.91 -5.79
C VAL A 187 15.88 -2.86 -5.54
N ALA A 188 16.32 -1.95 -4.65
CA ALA A 188 17.74 -1.71 -4.44
C ALA A 188 18.41 -2.76 -3.54
N GLN A 189 17.70 -3.23 -2.51
CA GLN A 189 18.26 -4.13 -1.48
C GLN A 189 17.40 -5.38 -1.22
N CYS A 190 16.26 -5.52 -1.90
CA CYS A 190 15.32 -6.63 -1.72
C CYS A 190 14.96 -6.90 -0.25
N THR A 191 14.81 -5.84 0.55
CA THR A 191 14.57 -5.97 2.00
C THR A 191 13.19 -6.55 2.32
N VAL A 192 12.31 -6.63 1.32
CA VAL A 192 10.99 -7.24 1.39
C VAL A 192 11.01 -8.72 1.79
N ASN A 193 12.15 -9.41 1.77
CA ASN A 193 12.25 -10.79 2.27
C ASN A 193 12.38 -10.91 3.81
N ASN A 194 12.35 -9.79 4.54
CA ASN A 194 12.47 -9.80 5.99
C ASN A 194 11.12 -10.18 6.64
N PRO A 195 11.04 -11.29 7.41
CA PRO A 195 9.81 -11.70 8.10
C PRO A 195 9.23 -10.63 9.02
N ASP A 196 10.08 -9.79 9.62
CA ASP A 196 9.62 -8.71 10.49
C ASP A 196 8.78 -7.68 9.73
N TYR A 197 9.04 -7.50 8.42
CA TYR A 197 8.28 -6.58 7.59
C TYR A 197 6.97 -7.19 7.13
N HIS A 198 6.91 -8.51 6.92
CA HIS A 198 5.67 -9.19 6.52
C HIS A 198 4.55 -9.04 7.55
N ARG A 199 4.90 -8.92 8.83
CA ARG A 199 3.95 -8.68 9.93
C ARG A 199 3.36 -7.28 9.96
N LEU A 200 3.94 -6.33 9.21
CA LEU A 200 3.45 -4.97 9.17
C LEU A 200 2.15 -4.90 8.36
N GLU A 201 1.17 -4.15 8.86
CA GLU A 201 -0.06 -3.82 8.12
C GLU A 201 0.21 -2.74 7.05
N GLN A 202 1.18 -2.98 6.18
CA GLN A 202 1.56 -2.06 5.11
C GLN A 202 0.77 -2.40 3.82
N ALA A 203 -0.40 -1.80 3.73
CA ALA A 203 -1.39 -1.97 2.66
C ALA A 203 -0.99 -1.43 1.27
N ALA A 204 0.22 -0.91 1.10
CA ALA A 204 0.70 -0.41 -0.17
C ALA A 204 1.59 -1.39 -0.93
N ALA A 205 2.29 -2.29 -0.24
CA ALA A 205 3.37 -3.08 -0.83
C ALA A 205 3.59 -4.46 -0.21
N LEU A 206 3.15 -4.71 1.02
CA LEU A 206 3.50 -5.93 1.76
C LEU A 206 2.36 -6.95 1.86
N GLY A 207 1.35 -6.85 0.99
CA GLY A 207 0.32 -7.87 0.88
C GLY A 207 0.91 -9.18 0.37
N ILE A 208 0.62 -10.27 1.09
CA ILE A 208 1.12 -11.61 0.83
C ILE A 208 -0.04 -12.54 0.53
N GLY A 209 0.01 -13.25 -0.58
CA GLY A 209 -1.03 -14.21 -0.92
C GLY A 209 -0.68 -15.02 -2.15
N ASN A 210 -1.71 -15.48 -2.84
CA ASN A 210 -1.58 -16.24 -4.09
C ASN A 210 -2.54 -15.72 -5.16
N ALA A 211 -2.31 -16.11 -6.42
CA ALA A 211 -3.08 -15.62 -7.56
C ALA A 211 -4.57 -16.00 -7.48
N ARG A 212 -4.90 -17.18 -6.92
CA ARG A 212 -6.28 -17.63 -6.74
C ARG A 212 -7.02 -16.73 -5.77
N SER A 213 -6.43 -16.47 -4.60
CA SER A 213 -6.98 -15.57 -3.59
C SER A 213 -7.22 -14.17 -4.16
N LEU A 214 -6.25 -13.61 -4.88
CA LEU A 214 -6.40 -12.30 -5.54
C LEU A 214 -7.55 -12.30 -6.55
N ALA A 215 -7.64 -13.33 -7.40
CA ALA A 215 -8.73 -13.45 -8.36
C ALA A 215 -10.10 -13.51 -7.67
N THR A 216 -10.22 -14.28 -6.58
CA THR A 216 -11.44 -14.37 -5.78
C THR A 216 -11.81 -13.01 -5.18
N ILE A 217 -10.87 -12.28 -4.57
CA ILE A 217 -11.12 -10.93 -4.01
C ILE A 217 -11.73 -10.02 -5.08
N PHE A 218 -11.15 -9.97 -6.28
CA PHE A 218 -11.65 -9.08 -7.33
C PHE A 218 -12.93 -9.57 -8.00
N ASP A 219 -13.21 -10.88 -7.99
CA ASP A 219 -14.49 -11.39 -8.47
C ASP A 219 -15.63 -11.01 -7.51
N LEU A 220 -15.38 -11.01 -6.18
CA LEU A 220 -16.36 -10.60 -5.17
C LEU A 220 -16.83 -9.15 -5.35
N VAL A 221 -15.94 -8.25 -5.80
CA VAL A 221 -16.28 -6.84 -6.05
C VAL A 221 -17.40 -6.71 -7.08
N ARG A 222 -17.55 -7.66 -8.01
CA ARG A 222 -18.64 -7.63 -9.00
C ARG A 222 -20.02 -7.77 -8.39
N TYR A 223 -20.10 -8.26 -7.15
CA TYR A 223 -21.35 -8.56 -6.46
C TYR A 223 -21.67 -7.58 -5.32
N LEU A 224 -20.81 -6.58 -5.07
CA LEU A 224 -21.01 -5.52 -4.05
C LEU A 224 -21.85 -4.33 -4.58
N SER A 225 -22.93 -4.60 -5.32
CA SER A 225 -23.79 -3.58 -5.95
C SER A 225 -25.12 -3.40 -5.24
#